data_AF-A0AA44JV21-F1
#
_entry.id   AF-A0AA44JV21-F1
#
_cell.length_a   1.000
_cell.length_b   1.000
_cell.length_c   1.000
_cell.angle_alpha   90.00
_cell.angle_beta   90.00
_cell.angle_gamma   90.00
#
_symmetry.space_group_name_H-M   'P 1'
#
loop_
_entity.id
_entity.type
_entity.pdbx_description
1 polymer ?
#
loop_
_entity_poly.entity_id
_entity_poly.type
_entity_poly.pdbx_seq_one_letter_code
_entity_poly.pdbx_strand_id
1 'polypeptide(L)'
;MGLFDLFIKKKNSVDNLKVKFDKRMRLQEAEVDIMFIVNNGNVMYVNDYADSLYLVDKDGDLKLDGRVVNFTFKASGEVIEVFVAFDDQDSYTMFTMGMGRDERLNYVAQSIFKFMMENNITNVFSATARYSSQYMYTFKLYKKGNEHFMVNNGQSQAYIISDNVFKNKNVDALKNQFFGG
;
A
#
# COMPACT_ATOMS: atom_id res chain seq x y z
N MET A 1 -9.57 43.95 -20.51
CA MET A 1 -9.88 42.64 -21.14
C MET A 1 -8.60 41.82 -21.08
N GLY A 2 -8.68 40.66 -20.42
CA GLY A 2 -7.53 39.94 -19.88
C GLY A 2 -6.62 39.34 -20.94
N LEU A 3 -5.32 39.57 -20.75
CA LEU A 3 -4.26 38.65 -21.13
C LEU A 3 -4.26 37.50 -20.11
N PHE A 4 -3.63 36.37 -20.44
CA PHE A 4 -3.56 35.12 -19.66
C PHE A 4 -4.71 34.14 -19.89
N ASP A 5 -4.64 33.44 -21.02
CA ASP A 5 -5.01 32.03 -20.99
C ASP A 5 -4.19 31.25 -22.01
N LEU A 6 -3.01 30.79 -21.57
CA LEU A 6 -2.29 29.72 -22.24
C LEU A 6 -1.50 28.92 -21.21
N PHE A 7 -2.18 28.37 -20.21
CA PHE A 7 -1.62 27.26 -19.46
C PHE A 7 -1.61 26.04 -20.37
N ILE A 8 -0.44 25.81 -20.99
CA ILE A 8 -0.09 24.51 -21.57
C ILE A 8 -0.25 23.49 -20.45
N LYS A 9 -1.32 22.72 -20.54
CA LYS A 9 -1.56 21.52 -19.74
C LYS A 9 -0.41 20.57 -20.07
N LYS A 10 0.66 20.63 -19.29
CA LYS A 10 1.77 19.67 -19.34
C LYS A 10 1.14 18.32 -19.02
N LYS A 11 0.86 17.52 -20.06
CA LYS A 11 0.63 16.08 -19.95
C LYS A 11 1.93 15.49 -19.40
N ASN A 12 2.12 15.54 -18.09
CA ASN A 12 2.99 14.58 -17.44
C ASN A 12 2.23 13.25 -17.55
N SER A 13 2.67 12.39 -18.46
CA SER A 13 2.14 11.06 -18.64
C SER A 13 2.20 10.30 -17.30
N VAL A 14 1.03 9.85 -16.83
CA VAL A 14 0.86 9.02 -15.62
C VAL A 14 1.73 7.75 -15.68
N ASP A 15 2.13 7.31 -16.89
CA ASP A 15 2.97 6.15 -17.13
C ASP A 15 4.41 6.26 -16.59
N ASN A 16 4.94 7.47 -16.38
CA ASN A 16 6.30 7.66 -15.85
C ASN A 16 6.40 7.51 -14.32
N LEU A 17 5.28 7.23 -13.65
CA LEU A 17 5.22 7.06 -12.19
C LEU A 17 5.20 5.58 -11.77
N LYS A 18 4.86 4.63 -12.64
CA LYS A 18 4.76 3.23 -12.21
C LYS A 18 6.13 2.61 -11.89
N VAL A 19 6.18 1.80 -10.84
CA VAL A 19 7.35 0.97 -10.55
C VAL A 19 7.35 -0.20 -11.53
N LYS A 20 8.43 -0.33 -12.30
CA LYS A 20 8.63 -1.47 -13.20
C LYS A 20 9.30 -2.59 -12.42
N PHE A 21 8.51 -3.60 -12.04
CA PHE A 21 9.00 -4.74 -11.30
C PHE A 21 8.14 -5.98 -11.59
N ASP A 22 8.67 -6.87 -12.43
CA ASP A 22 7.91 -7.97 -13.03
C ASP A 22 7.90 -9.24 -12.18
N LYS A 23 7.96 -9.09 -10.85
CA LYS A 23 7.92 -10.19 -9.88
C LYS A 23 7.28 -9.74 -8.58
N ARG A 24 6.99 -10.72 -7.71
CA ARG A 24 6.50 -10.47 -6.34
C ARG A 24 7.51 -9.63 -5.54
N MET A 25 7.09 -8.50 -4.98
CA MET A 25 7.91 -7.68 -4.07
C MET A 25 7.94 -8.27 -2.66
N ARG A 26 8.64 -9.40 -2.51
CA ARG A 26 8.92 -10.04 -1.22
C ARG A 26 10.17 -9.43 -0.60
N LEU A 27 10.04 -8.83 0.58
CA LEU A 27 11.17 -8.44 1.43
C LEU A 27 11.69 -9.72 2.10
N GLN A 28 12.70 -10.37 1.51
CA GLN A 28 13.13 -11.72 1.91
C GLN A 28 13.54 -11.80 3.38
N GLU A 29 14.42 -10.91 3.83
CA GLU A 29 14.90 -10.92 5.23
C GLU A 29 13.80 -10.56 6.23
N ALA A 30 12.85 -9.72 5.80
CA ALA A 30 11.71 -9.35 6.62
C ALA A 30 10.52 -10.29 6.45
N GLU A 31 10.57 -11.30 5.60
CA GLU A 31 9.49 -12.27 5.39
C GLU A 31 8.09 -11.64 5.22
N VAL A 32 8.01 -10.51 4.51
CA VAL A 32 6.75 -9.80 4.23
C VAL A 32 6.67 -9.38 2.76
N ASP A 33 5.47 -9.06 2.30
CA ASP A 33 5.23 -8.66 0.92
C ASP A 33 4.73 -7.23 0.82
N ILE A 34 5.34 -6.45 -0.06
CA ILE A 34 4.76 -5.16 -0.47
C ILE A 34 3.59 -5.48 -1.39
N MET A 35 2.39 -5.08 -0.99
CA MET A 35 1.15 -5.26 -1.75
C MET A 35 0.88 -4.07 -2.66
N PHE A 36 1.05 -2.85 -2.14
CA PHE A 36 0.78 -1.62 -2.88
C PHE A 36 1.80 -0.55 -2.53
N ILE A 37 2.12 0.31 -3.51
CA ILE A 37 2.89 1.54 -3.28
C ILE A 37 2.08 2.69 -3.88
N VAL A 38 1.90 3.75 -3.11
CA VAL A 38 1.17 4.96 -3.51
C VAL A 38 2.04 6.17 -3.22
N ASN A 39 2.19 7.09 -4.18
CA ASN A 39 2.90 8.36 -3.99
C ASN A 39 1.94 9.52 -4.28
N ASN A 40 1.71 10.37 -3.26
CA ASN A 40 0.81 11.52 -3.34
C ASN A 40 -0.59 11.15 -3.88
N GLY A 41 -1.10 9.99 -3.44
CA GLY A 41 -2.39 9.45 -3.88
C GLY A 41 -2.39 8.78 -5.25
N ASN A 42 -1.25 8.71 -5.95
CA ASN A 42 -1.12 7.99 -7.22
C ASN A 42 -0.59 6.58 -6.95
N VAL A 43 -1.30 5.56 -7.42
CA VAL A 43 -0.84 4.17 -7.33
C VAL A 43 0.40 4.00 -8.19
N MET A 44 1.50 3.58 -7.59
CA MET A 44 2.80 3.35 -8.22
C MET A 44 3.00 1.86 -8.52
N TYR A 45 2.45 0.99 -7.68
CA TYR A 45 2.61 -0.47 -7.76
C TYR A 45 1.41 -1.20 -7.13
N VAL A 46 1.02 -2.31 -7.74
CA VAL A 46 0.09 -3.32 -7.24
C VAL A 46 0.76 -4.68 -7.41
N ASN A 47 0.75 -5.52 -6.38
CA ASN A 47 1.38 -6.84 -6.41
C ASN A 47 0.44 -7.91 -6.97
N ASP A 48 0.39 -8.02 -8.29
CA ASP A 48 -0.41 -9.05 -8.98
C ASP A 48 0.21 -10.46 -8.91
N TYR A 49 1.38 -10.60 -8.27
CA TYR A 49 2.08 -11.87 -8.09
C TYR A 49 1.86 -12.48 -6.70
N ALA A 50 0.99 -11.88 -5.89
CA ALA A 50 0.73 -12.25 -4.51
C ALA A 50 -0.57 -13.04 -4.31
N ASP A 51 -1.19 -13.56 -5.37
CA ASP A 51 -2.46 -14.28 -5.31
C ASP A 51 -2.44 -15.50 -4.39
N SER A 52 -1.27 -16.12 -4.22
CA SER A 52 -1.06 -17.23 -3.28
C SER A 52 -1.25 -16.84 -1.80
N LEU A 53 -1.28 -15.54 -1.46
CA LEU A 53 -1.51 -15.06 -0.10
C LEU A 53 -3.00 -14.93 0.26
N TYR A 54 -3.88 -15.12 -0.71
CA TYR A 54 -5.32 -15.00 -0.51
C TYR A 54 -5.96 -16.38 -0.31
N LEU A 55 -6.98 -16.41 0.55
CA LEU A 55 -7.88 -17.53 0.74
C LEU A 55 -9.27 -17.13 0.26
N VAL A 56 -10.01 -18.11 -0.26
CA VAL A 56 -11.42 -17.91 -0.60
C VAL A 56 -12.22 -17.81 0.69
N ASP A 57 -12.87 -16.66 0.92
CA ASP A 57 -13.80 -16.43 2.02
C ASP A 57 -15.15 -17.11 1.71
N LYS A 58 -16.02 -17.21 2.72
CA LYS A 58 -17.28 -17.96 2.67
C LYS A 58 -18.20 -17.54 1.52
N ASP A 59 -18.12 -16.28 1.11
CA ASP A 59 -18.97 -15.68 0.07
C ASP A 59 -18.32 -15.73 -1.33
N GLY A 60 -17.19 -16.42 -1.48
CA GLY A 60 -16.42 -16.55 -2.73
C GLY A 60 -15.40 -15.43 -2.95
N ASP A 61 -15.39 -14.41 -2.09
CA ASP A 61 -14.45 -13.29 -2.14
C ASP A 61 -13.06 -13.72 -1.68
N LEU A 62 -12.00 -13.23 -2.34
CA LEU A 62 -10.63 -13.50 -1.90
C LEU A 62 -10.26 -12.59 -0.72
N LYS A 63 -9.73 -13.17 0.34
CA LYS A 63 -9.30 -12.47 1.55
C LYS A 63 -7.87 -12.86 1.90
N LEU A 64 -7.04 -11.87 2.19
CA LEU A 64 -5.66 -12.10 2.60
C LEU A 64 -5.61 -12.93 3.90
N ASP A 65 -4.77 -13.96 3.92
CA ASP A 65 -4.45 -14.74 5.12
C ASP A 65 -3.43 -14.00 6.00
N GLY A 66 -3.90 -12.95 6.65
CA GLY A 66 -3.09 -12.09 7.50
C GLY A 66 -3.60 -10.66 7.55
N ARG A 67 -2.68 -9.70 7.71
CA ARG A 67 -3.02 -8.27 7.80
C ARG A 67 -2.06 -7.41 7.00
N VAL A 68 -2.60 -6.30 6.50
CA VAL A 68 -1.79 -5.26 5.86
C VAL A 68 -1.50 -4.14 6.84
N VAL A 69 -0.26 -3.65 6.85
CA VAL A 69 0.14 -2.42 7.55
C VAL A 69 0.45 -1.35 6.50
N ASN A 70 -0.06 -0.14 6.69
CA ASN A 70 0.33 1.01 5.88
C ASN A 70 1.52 1.71 6.53
N PHE A 71 2.67 1.67 5.87
CA PHE A 71 3.86 2.45 6.19
C PHE A 71 3.82 3.75 5.40
N THR A 72 3.63 4.87 6.11
CA THR A 72 3.62 6.21 5.53
C THR A 72 4.96 6.89 5.72
N PHE A 73 5.62 7.24 4.62
CA PHE A 73 6.86 8.01 4.60
C PHE A 73 6.56 9.43 4.12
N LYS A 74 6.98 10.43 4.91
CA LYS A 74 6.74 11.85 4.61
C LYS A 74 8.05 12.60 4.47
N ALA A 75 8.23 13.30 3.35
CA ALA A 75 9.26 14.30 3.09
C ALA A 75 8.60 15.56 2.51
N SER A 76 9.28 16.71 2.50
CA SER A 76 8.69 18.01 2.11
C SER A 76 7.85 17.97 0.81
N GLY A 77 6.52 17.95 0.95
CA GLY A 77 5.57 17.91 -0.17
C GLY A 77 5.33 16.52 -0.80
N GLU A 78 5.84 15.46 -0.18
CA GLU A 78 5.71 14.08 -0.65
C GLU A 78 5.22 13.16 0.46
N VAL A 79 4.19 12.37 0.16
CA VAL A 79 3.65 11.31 1.01
C VAL A 79 3.67 10.01 0.23
N ILE A 80 4.47 9.06 0.69
CA ILE A 80 4.57 7.71 0.13
C ILE A 80 3.90 6.75 1.11
N GLU A 81 2.91 6.00 0.65
CA GLU A 81 2.25 4.94 1.41
C GLU A 81 2.65 3.59 0.83
N VAL A 82 3.28 2.75 1.64
CA VAL A 82 3.67 1.39 1.29
C VAL A 82 2.84 0.43 2.14
N PHE A 83 2.01 -0.35 1.47
CA PHE A 83 1.11 -1.30 2.10
C PHE A 83 1.76 -2.67 2.11
N VAL A 84 2.04 -3.20 3.29
CA VAL A 84 2.82 -4.43 3.48
C VAL A 84 1.97 -5.50 4.14
N ALA A 85 1.90 -6.68 3.53
CA ALA A 85 1.23 -7.85 4.07
C ALA A 85 2.15 -8.62 5.04
N PHE A 86 1.61 -8.84 6.23
CA PHE A 86 2.11 -9.76 7.24
C PHE A 86 1.19 -10.98 7.27
N ASP A 87 1.75 -12.16 7.48
CA ASP A 87 0.94 -13.36 7.70
C ASP A 87 0.14 -13.27 9.02
N ASP A 88 -0.80 -14.19 9.20
CA ASP A 88 -1.69 -14.18 10.37
C ASP A 88 -0.93 -14.40 11.70
N GLN A 89 0.13 -15.23 11.69
CA GLN A 89 0.92 -15.51 12.88
C GLN A 89 1.68 -14.25 13.34
N ASP A 90 2.41 -13.60 12.45
CA ASP A 90 3.14 -12.36 12.70
C ASP A 90 2.17 -11.26 13.15
N SER A 91 1.03 -11.17 12.48
CA SER A 91 -0.03 -10.22 12.81
C SER A 91 -0.58 -10.45 14.22
N TYR A 92 -0.81 -11.70 14.62
CA TYR A 92 -1.29 -12.05 15.95
C TYR A 92 -0.27 -11.69 17.03
N THR A 93 0.99 -12.08 16.86
CA THR A 93 2.07 -11.79 17.82
C THR A 93 2.25 -10.28 18.01
N MET A 94 2.27 -9.50 16.93
CA MET A 94 2.48 -8.06 17.03
C MET A 94 1.27 -7.29 17.56
N PHE A 95 0.08 -7.58 17.04
CA PHE A 95 -1.10 -6.72 17.24
C PHE A 95 -2.09 -7.26 18.27
N THR A 96 -2.04 -8.55 18.60
CA THR A 96 -2.82 -9.13 19.70
C THR A 96 -1.98 -9.28 20.96
N MET A 97 -0.75 -9.81 20.84
CA MET A 97 0.12 -10.00 22.01
C MET A 97 0.99 -8.77 22.32
N GLY A 98 1.12 -7.82 21.39
CA GLY A 98 1.91 -6.59 21.59
C GLY A 98 3.42 -6.82 21.64
N MET A 99 3.89 -8.02 21.28
CA MET A 99 5.30 -8.41 21.45
C MET A 99 6.13 -7.97 20.25
N GLY A 100 7.25 -7.29 20.50
CA GLY A 100 8.24 -6.93 19.48
C GLY A 100 7.70 -6.03 18.35
N ARG A 101 6.48 -5.49 18.49
CA ARG A 101 5.77 -4.78 17.41
C ARG A 101 6.60 -3.63 16.84
N ASP A 102 7.09 -2.74 17.69
CA ASP A 102 7.79 -1.55 17.22
C ASP A 102 9.16 -1.90 16.61
N GLU A 103 9.86 -2.90 17.15
CA GLU A 103 11.10 -3.44 16.57
C GLU A 103 10.85 -4.05 15.18
N ARG A 104 9.82 -4.90 15.07
CA ARG A 104 9.43 -5.57 13.83
C ARG A 104 9.01 -4.57 12.75
N LEU A 105 8.21 -3.58 13.11
CA LEU A 105 7.77 -2.54 12.17
C LEU A 105 8.94 -1.64 11.75
N ASN A 106 9.84 -1.27 12.66
CA ASN A 106 11.05 -0.51 12.30
C ASN A 106 11.96 -1.31 11.37
N TYR A 107 12.12 -2.61 11.61
CA TYR A 107 12.89 -3.49 10.76
C TYR A 107 12.29 -3.61 9.34
N VAL A 108 10.97 -3.75 9.23
CA VAL A 108 10.27 -3.76 7.94
C VAL A 108 10.43 -2.42 7.22
N ALA A 109 10.30 -1.30 7.93
CA ALA A 109 10.49 0.03 7.34
C ALA A 109 11.89 0.20 6.72
N GLN A 110 12.94 -0.26 7.41
CA GLN A 110 14.31 -0.27 6.87
C GLN A 110 14.46 -1.22 5.68
N SER A 111 13.82 -2.39 5.76
CA SER A 111 13.83 -3.40 4.69
C SER A 111 13.18 -2.90 3.41
N ILE A 112 12.14 -2.07 3.50
CA ILE A 112 11.53 -1.39 2.34
C ILE A 112 12.59 -0.55 1.60
N PHE A 113 13.31 0.32 2.30
CA PHE A 113 14.35 1.14 1.68
C PHE A 113 15.46 0.29 1.07
N LYS A 114 15.96 -0.70 1.82
CA LYS A 114 17.00 -1.62 1.35
C LYS A 114 16.58 -2.32 0.06
N PHE A 115 15.36 -2.86 0.02
CA PHE A 115 14.82 -3.53 -1.16
C PHE A 115 14.74 -2.60 -2.38
N MET A 116 14.27 -1.36 -2.21
CA MET A 116 14.20 -0.41 -3.32
C MET A 116 15.60 -0.11 -3.88
N MET A 117 16.60 0.07 -3.01
CA MET A 117 17.98 0.31 -3.43
C MET A 117 18.60 -0.89 -4.14
N GLU A 118 18.48 -2.10 -3.57
CA GLU A 118 19.05 -3.33 -4.13
C GLU A 118 18.45 -3.71 -5.48
N ASN A 119 17.19 -3.34 -5.72
CA ASN A 119 16.50 -3.60 -6.97
C ASN A 119 16.50 -2.39 -7.93
N ASN A 120 17.29 -1.34 -7.65
CA ASN A 120 17.39 -0.12 -8.47
C ASN A 120 16.03 0.58 -8.74
N ILE A 121 15.12 0.54 -7.77
CA ILE A 121 13.82 1.22 -7.84
C ILE A 121 14.00 2.66 -7.35
N THR A 122 14.20 3.59 -8.28
CA THR A 122 14.56 4.98 -7.97
C THR A 122 13.39 5.97 -8.05
N ASN A 123 12.21 5.53 -8.44
CA ASN A 123 11.02 6.38 -8.63
C ASN A 123 10.01 6.32 -7.47
N VAL A 124 10.35 5.61 -6.39
CA VAL A 124 9.54 5.59 -5.14
C VAL A 124 10.08 6.60 -4.15
N PHE A 125 11.36 6.47 -3.77
CA PHE A 125 12.03 7.35 -2.80
C PHE A 125 13.08 8.21 -3.47
N SER A 126 13.12 9.49 -3.08
CA SER A 126 14.21 10.39 -3.44
C SER A 126 15.47 10.06 -2.64
N ALA A 127 16.61 9.94 -3.33
CA ALA A 127 17.91 9.65 -2.73
C ALA A 127 18.42 10.75 -1.78
N THR A 128 17.89 11.97 -1.88
CA THR A 128 18.35 13.12 -1.10
C THR A 128 17.34 13.57 -0.04
N ALA A 129 16.14 13.01 -0.04
CA ALA A 129 15.10 13.38 0.90
C ALA A 129 15.33 12.71 2.26
N ARG A 130 14.93 13.39 3.34
CA ARG A 130 14.83 12.81 4.68
C ARG A 130 13.39 12.47 4.96
N TYR A 131 13.09 11.18 5.08
CA TYR A 131 11.73 10.71 5.35
C TYR A 131 11.52 10.51 6.85
N SER A 132 10.39 11.03 7.34
CA SER A 132 9.79 10.56 8.59
C SER A 132 8.86 9.40 8.29
N SER A 133 8.91 8.33 9.08
CA SER A 133 8.04 7.17 8.92
C SER A 133 6.98 7.11 10.03
N GLN A 134 5.76 6.79 9.64
CA GLN A 134 4.64 6.45 10.52
C GLN A 134 4.04 5.15 10.02
N TYR A 135 3.44 4.36 10.91
CA TYR A 135 2.66 3.19 10.52
C TYR A 135 1.25 3.31 11.07
N MET A 136 0.28 2.93 10.25
CA MET A 136 -1.13 2.89 10.63
C MET A 136 -1.56 1.46 10.95
N TYR A 137 -2.60 1.35 11.79
CA TYR A 137 -3.17 0.10 12.27
C TYR A 137 -3.43 -0.92 11.15
N THR A 138 -3.46 -2.20 11.52
CA THR A 138 -3.67 -3.29 10.58
C THR A 138 -5.01 -3.26 9.88
N PHE A 139 -4.98 -3.61 8.60
CA PHE A 139 -6.12 -3.75 7.73
C PHE A 139 -6.36 -5.22 7.38
N LYS A 140 -7.64 -5.61 7.34
CA LYS A 140 -8.05 -6.77 6.54
C LYS A 140 -8.02 -6.36 5.08
N LEU A 141 -7.60 -7.27 4.21
CA LEU A 141 -7.53 -7.05 2.76
C LEU A 141 -8.40 -8.07 2.04
N TYR A 142 -9.25 -7.57 1.14
CA TYR A 142 -10.14 -8.33 0.28
C TYR A 142 -9.83 -8.02 -1.19
N LYS A 143 -10.03 -8.97 -2.10
CA LYS A 143 -9.78 -8.84 -3.54
C LYS A 143 -10.98 -9.33 -4.35
N LYS A 144 -11.38 -8.54 -5.35
CA LYS A 144 -12.40 -8.86 -6.37
C LYS A 144 -11.88 -8.41 -7.74
N GLY A 145 -11.57 -9.36 -8.61
CA GLY A 145 -10.88 -9.03 -9.88
C GLY A 145 -9.57 -8.27 -9.59
N ASN A 146 -9.45 -7.06 -10.13
CA ASN A 146 -8.28 -6.19 -9.94
C ASN A 146 -8.46 -5.15 -8.81
N GLU A 147 -9.63 -5.13 -8.16
CA GLU A 147 -9.89 -4.22 -7.04
C GLU A 147 -9.56 -4.87 -5.70
N HIS A 148 -8.91 -4.06 -4.85
CA HIS A 148 -8.48 -4.43 -3.52
C HIS A 148 -9.16 -3.51 -2.51
N PHE A 149 -9.87 -4.10 -1.55
CA PHE A 149 -10.52 -3.36 -0.47
C PHE A 149 -9.84 -3.65 0.86
N MET A 150 -9.42 -2.59 1.55
CA MET A 150 -8.82 -2.67 2.87
C MET A 150 -9.67 -1.94 3.89
N VAL A 151 -9.80 -2.52 5.08
CA VAL A 151 -10.50 -1.87 6.21
C VAL A 151 -9.83 -2.23 7.53
N ASN A 152 -9.64 -1.25 8.40
CA ASN A 152 -9.05 -1.46 9.71
C ASN A 152 -10.07 -2.10 10.67
N ASN A 153 -9.58 -2.68 11.78
CA ASN A 153 -10.44 -3.36 12.75
C ASN A 153 -11.53 -2.46 13.34
N GLY A 154 -11.21 -1.18 13.57
CA GLY A 154 -12.16 -0.18 14.09
C GLY A 154 -13.17 0.31 13.06
N GLN A 155 -13.05 -0.10 11.79
CA GLN A 155 -13.88 0.34 10.67
C GLN A 155 -13.97 1.86 10.53
N SER A 156 -12.92 2.56 10.93
CA SER A 156 -12.79 4.02 10.86
C SER A 156 -12.01 4.47 9.63
N GLN A 157 -11.26 3.56 9.00
CA GLN A 157 -10.47 3.83 7.81
C GLN A 157 -10.57 2.65 6.85
N ALA A 158 -10.72 2.97 5.56
CA ALA A 158 -10.77 2.01 4.51
C ALA A 158 -10.14 2.55 3.23
N TYR A 159 -9.69 1.64 2.38
CA TYR A 159 -9.11 1.95 1.08
C TYR A 159 -9.70 1.07 -0.01
N ILE A 160 -9.85 1.64 -1.21
CA ILE A 160 -9.95 0.85 -2.45
C ILE A 160 -8.72 1.18 -3.29
N ILE A 161 -8.00 0.13 -3.70
CA ILE A 161 -6.80 0.22 -4.53
C ILE A 161 -6.96 -0.68 -5.76
N SER A 162 -6.67 -0.13 -6.93
CA SER A 162 -6.42 -0.87 -8.18
C SER A 162 -5.34 -0.12 -8.97
N ASP A 163 -4.96 -0.62 -10.15
CA ASP A 163 -3.84 -0.08 -10.93
C ASP A 163 -3.81 1.44 -10.99
N ASN A 164 -4.95 2.11 -11.17
CA ASN A 164 -5.03 3.56 -11.31
C ASN A 164 -6.03 4.23 -10.35
N VAL A 165 -6.53 3.47 -9.36
CA VAL A 165 -7.51 3.97 -8.40
C VAL A 165 -6.93 3.87 -7.01
N PHE A 166 -6.91 5.01 -6.33
CA PHE A 166 -6.66 5.07 -4.89
C PHE A 166 -7.76 5.90 -4.25
N LYS A 167 -8.58 5.27 -3.39
CA LYS A 167 -9.66 5.93 -2.66
C LYS A 167 -9.48 5.67 -1.17
N ASN A 168 -9.54 6.71 -0.35
CA ASN A 168 -9.48 6.64 1.12
C ASN A 168 -10.64 7.45 1.76
N LYS A 169 -11.85 7.26 1.24
CA LYS A 169 -13.06 8.00 1.65
C LYS A 169 -13.75 7.37 2.88
N ASN A 170 -14.94 7.86 3.20
CA ASN A 170 -15.84 7.28 4.21
C ASN A 170 -15.97 5.75 4.04
N VAL A 171 -15.83 5.03 5.15
CA VAL A 171 -15.75 3.56 5.18
C VAL A 171 -17.01 2.90 4.63
N ASP A 172 -18.19 3.39 4.99
CA ASP A 172 -19.46 2.80 4.57
C ASP A 172 -19.67 2.97 3.07
N ALA A 173 -19.29 4.12 2.52
CA ALA A 173 -19.32 4.35 1.09
C ALA A 173 -18.40 3.38 0.32
N LEU A 174 -17.18 3.12 0.82
CA LEU A 174 -16.25 2.20 0.18
C LEU A 174 -16.68 0.74 0.31
N LYS A 175 -17.23 0.34 1.45
CA LYS A 175 -17.80 -1.01 1.64
C LYS A 175 -18.95 -1.27 0.67
N ASN A 176 -19.91 -0.34 0.58
CA ASN A 176 -21.05 -0.49 -0.32
C ASN A 176 -20.58 -0.58 -1.78
N GLN A 177 -19.56 0.19 -2.16
CA GLN A 177 -18.96 0.09 -3.49
C GLN A 177 -18.36 -1.29 -3.75
N PHE A 178 -17.68 -1.90 -2.78
CA PHE A 178 -16.93 -3.14 -2.97
C PHE A 178 -17.77 -4.42 -2.80
N PHE A 179 -18.67 -4.44 -1.80
CA PHE A 179 -19.49 -5.62 -1.51
C PHE A 179 -20.82 -5.64 -2.25
N GLY A 180 -21.27 -4.49 -2.77
CA GLY A 180 -22.67 -4.32 -3.17
C GLY A 180 -23.53 -4.14 -1.92
N GLY A 181 -24.38 -3.12 -1.94
CA GLY A 181 -25.40 -2.94 -0.91
C GLY A 181 -26.57 -3.88 -1.09
#